data_AF-A0A846GD58-F1
#
_entry.id   AF-A0A846GD58-F1
#
_cell.length_a   1.000
_cell.length_b   1.000
_cell.length_c   1.000
_cell.angle_alpha   90.00
_cell.angle_beta   90.00
_cell.angle_gamma   90.00
#
_symmetry.space_group_name_H-M   'P 1'
#
loop_
_entity.id
_entity.type
_entity.pdbx_description
1 polymer ?
#
loop_
_entity_poly.entity_id
_entity_poly.type
_entity_poly.pdbx_seq_one_letter_code
_entity_poly.pdbx_strand_id
1 'polypeptide(L)'
;MSREKLIVDPGFVHHRKILTVLQEQGSRIIQQISSIPATTPEWQKRVLIDQIYTRILLEFCKVKEIKTLEEILLEKRCRLFCSIVKLKPCKEIYEKGENDRVVLEPEAFEGSELTVELHITVGRVTGSTLKTELGRGGNFAVIAEYFVSKDNKLIFHPLVIGFPYIENIETGELSWTLYSDFYNLSLY
;
A
#
# COMPACT_ATOMS: atom_id res chain seq x y z
N MET A 1 3.03 18.59 20.97
CA MET A 1 3.19 18.20 19.56
C MET A 1 2.09 17.20 19.28
N SER A 2 1.18 17.50 18.34
CA SER A 2 0.12 16.57 17.97
C SER A 2 0.77 15.25 17.53
N ARG A 3 0.37 14.15 18.17
CA ARG A 3 0.80 12.83 17.71
C ARG A 3 0.01 12.49 16.46
N GLU A 4 0.68 12.38 15.34
CA GLU A 4 0.08 12.06 14.05
C GLU A 4 0.34 10.60 13.68
N LYS A 5 -0.61 9.97 13.00
CA LYS A 5 -0.52 8.58 12.58
C LYS A 5 -0.99 8.44 11.13
N LEU A 6 -0.18 7.78 10.30
CA LEU A 6 -0.61 7.39 8.97
C LEU A 6 -1.68 6.30 9.07
N ILE A 7 -2.82 6.55 8.45
CA ILE A 7 -3.86 5.60 8.16
C ILE A 7 -3.91 5.40 6.65
N VAL A 8 -4.13 4.17 6.22
CA VAL A 8 -4.37 3.85 4.82
C VAL A 8 -5.78 3.34 4.71
N ASP A 9 -6.59 3.97 3.86
CA ASP A 9 -7.85 3.39 3.40
C ASP A 9 -7.56 2.45 2.22
N PRO A 10 -7.53 1.13 2.43
CA PRO A 10 -7.07 0.21 1.41
C PRO A 10 -8.17 -0.04 0.38
N GLY A 11 -7.83 0.08 -0.90
CA GLY A 11 -8.70 -0.35 -2.01
C GLY A 11 -8.13 -1.54 -2.78
N PHE A 12 -6.92 -2.00 -2.42
CA PHE A 12 -6.28 -3.21 -2.93
C PHE A 12 -5.51 -3.86 -1.79
N VAL A 13 -5.79 -5.13 -1.49
CA VAL A 13 -5.08 -5.90 -0.46
C VAL A 13 -4.79 -7.32 -0.95
N HIS A 14 -3.54 -7.75 -0.86
CA HIS A 14 -3.12 -9.09 -1.24
C HIS A 14 -2.92 -10.01 -0.02
N HIS A 15 -4.01 -10.38 0.67
CA HIS A 15 -4.00 -11.17 1.92
C HIS A 15 -2.98 -12.31 1.95
N ARG A 16 -2.97 -13.17 0.93
CA ARG A 16 -2.05 -14.33 0.86
C ARG A 16 -0.57 -13.94 0.88
N LYS A 17 -0.18 -12.91 0.13
CA LYS A 17 1.23 -12.45 0.09
C LYS A 17 1.60 -11.75 1.38
N ILE A 18 0.67 -11.00 1.98
CA ILE A 18 0.88 -10.38 3.29
C ILE A 18 1.18 -11.44 4.34
N LEU A 19 0.40 -12.53 4.40
CA LEU A 19 0.71 -13.65 5.32
C LEU A 19 2.10 -14.25 5.06
N THR A 20 2.50 -14.42 3.79
CA THR A 20 3.84 -14.91 3.45
C THR A 20 4.95 -13.97 3.93
N VAL A 21 4.74 -12.65 3.83
CA VAL A 21 5.69 -11.64 4.27
C VAL A 21 5.80 -11.60 5.80
N LEU A 22 4.67 -11.66 6.49
CA LEU A 22 4.62 -11.59 7.96
C LEU A 22 5.05 -12.90 8.64
N GLN A 23 4.96 -14.04 7.94
CA GLN A 23 5.28 -15.37 8.46
C GLN A 23 4.56 -15.63 9.80
N GLU A 24 5.29 -16.02 10.86
CA GLU A 24 4.74 -16.30 12.18
C GLU A 24 4.02 -15.10 12.81
N GLN A 25 4.40 -13.86 12.44
CA GLN A 25 3.72 -12.65 12.91
C GLN A 25 2.30 -12.49 12.33
N GLY A 26 1.99 -13.21 11.24
CA GLY A 26 0.66 -13.24 10.62
C GLY A 26 -0.42 -13.85 11.52
N SER A 27 -0.04 -14.58 12.58
CA SER A 27 -0.98 -15.14 13.56
C SER A 27 -1.87 -14.07 14.23
N ARG A 28 -1.34 -12.84 14.43
CA ARG A 28 -2.09 -11.70 14.95
C ARG A 28 -3.28 -11.31 14.08
N ILE A 29 -3.14 -11.43 12.76
CA ILE A 29 -4.25 -11.14 11.82
C ILE A 29 -5.39 -12.11 12.07
N ILE A 30 -5.07 -13.41 12.17
CA ILE A 30 -6.08 -14.45 12.39
C ILE A 30 -6.83 -14.22 13.71
N GLN A 31 -6.11 -13.86 14.78
CA GLN A 31 -6.72 -13.55 16.08
C GLN A 31 -7.69 -12.36 15.98
N GLN A 32 -7.29 -11.28 15.32
CA GLN A 32 -8.16 -10.11 15.17
C GLN A 32 -9.36 -10.37 14.26
N ILE A 33 -9.19 -11.11 13.18
CA ILE A 33 -10.32 -11.52 12.32
C ILE A 33 -11.31 -12.38 13.11
N SER A 34 -10.81 -13.27 13.97
CA SER A 34 -11.65 -14.13 14.83
C SER A 34 -12.43 -13.35 15.88
N SER A 35 -12.00 -12.12 16.19
CA SER A 35 -12.71 -11.24 17.12
C SER A 35 -13.84 -10.43 16.48
N ILE A 36 -13.99 -10.48 15.14
CA ILE A 36 -15.11 -9.82 14.45
C ILE A 36 -16.42 -10.55 14.84
N PRO A 37 -17.44 -9.85 15.34
CA PRO A 37 -18.71 -10.48 15.71
C PRO A 37 -19.31 -11.28 14.55
N ALA A 38 -19.84 -12.47 14.86
CA ALA A 38 -20.49 -13.31 13.85
C ALA A 38 -21.73 -12.65 13.23
N THR A 39 -22.32 -11.67 13.91
CA THR A 39 -23.46 -10.88 13.44
C THR A 39 -23.08 -9.73 12.49
N THR A 40 -21.79 -9.46 12.29
CA THR A 40 -21.33 -8.40 11.38
C THR A 40 -21.70 -8.74 9.94
N PRO A 41 -22.37 -7.83 9.21
CA PRO A 41 -22.70 -8.04 7.80
C PRO A 41 -21.47 -8.36 6.94
N GLU A 42 -21.64 -9.22 5.94
CA GLU A 42 -20.55 -9.72 5.10
C GLU A 42 -19.77 -8.61 4.37
N TRP A 43 -20.44 -7.54 3.93
CA TRP A 43 -19.78 -6.41 3.30
C TRP A 43 -18.85 -5.68 4.30
N GLN A 44 -19.32 -5.47 5.54
CA GLN A 44 -18.57 -4.78 6.58
C GLN A 44 -17.39 -5.63 7.05
N LYS A 45 -17.60 -6.94 7.15
CA LYS A 45 -16.57 -7.90 7.51
C LYS A 45 -15.39 -7.87 6.54
N ARG A 46 -15.64 -7.78 5.23
CA ARG A 46 -14.57 -7.67 4.20
C ARG A 46 -13.73 -6.40 4.41
N VAL A 47 -14.39 -5.26 4.61
CA VAL A 47 -13.70 -3.98 4.87
C VAL A 47 -12.85 -4.07 6.14
N LEU A 48 -13.39 -4.61 7.23
CA LEU A 48 -12.66 -4.79 8.49
C LEU A 48 -11.44 -5.70 8.33
N ILE A 49 -11.57 -6.78 7.54
CA ILE A 49 -10.45 -7.68 7.25
C ILE A 49 -9.34 -6.91 6.51
N ASP A 50 -9.67 -6.17 5.45
CA ASP A 50 -8.69 -5.38 4.68
C ASP A 50 -7.97 -4.35 5.54
N GLN A 51 -8.71 -3.69 6.44
CA GLN A 51 -8.17 -2.75 7.43
C GLN A 51 -7.21 -3.44 8.43
N ILE A 52 -7.55 -4.62 8.93
CA ILE A 52 -6.68 -5.41 9.84
C ILE A 52 -5.37 -5.78 9.15
N TYR A 53 -5.45 -6.32 7.92
CA TYR A 53 -4.27 -6.69 7.13
C TYR A 53 -3.36 -5.48 6.89
N THR A 54 -3.94 -4.37 6.48
CA THR A 54 -3.21 -3.13 6.17
C THR A 54 -2.53 -2.55 7.40
N ARG A 55 -3.25 -2.43 8.51
CA ARG A 55 -2.69 -1.92 9.78
C ARG A 55 -1.51 -2.76 10.26
N ILE A 56 -1.67 -4.07 10.32
CA ILE A 56 -0.60 -4.96 10.82
C ILE A 56 0.62 -4.91 9.89
N LEU A 57 0.41 -4.84 8.57
CA LEU A 57 1.52 -4.71 7.62
C LEU A 57 2.24 -3.36 7.77
N LEU A 58 1.52 -2.25 7.99
CA LEU A 58 2.13 -0.96 8.27
C LEU A 58 2.97 -0.98 9.56
N GLU A 59 2.45 -1.58 10.63
CA GLU A 59 3.20 -1.78 11.88
C GLU A 59 4.47 -2.60 11.65
N PHE A 60 4.37 -3.68 10.87
CA PHE A 60 5.53 -4.47 10.46
C PHE A 60 6.55 -3.64 9.69
N CYS A 61 6.11 -2.85 8.71
CA CYS A 61 6.99 -1.97 7.94
C CYS A 61 7.72 -0.97 8.83
N LYS A 62 7.02 -0.39 9.82
CA LYS A 62 7.62 0.52 10.80
C LYS A 62 8.67 -0.18 11.66
N VAL A 63 8.33 -1.33 12.25
CA VAL A 63 9.23 -2.08 13.15
C VAL A 63 10.47 -2.62 12.41
N LYS A 64 10.33 -2.94 11.13
CA LYS A 64 11.42 -3.44 10.28
C LYS A 64 12.17 -2.35 9.53
N GLU A 65 11.83 -1.09 9.77
CA GLU A 65 12.44 0.08 9.09
C GLU A 65 12.46 -0.13 7.57
N ILE A 66 11.32 -0.57 7.02
CA ILE A 66 11.17 -0.83 5.59
C ILE A 66 11.28 0.51 4.86
N LYS A 67 12.23 0.54 3.92
CA LYS A 67 12.60 1.72 3.15
C LYS A 67 11.49 2.21 2.21
N THR A 68 11.53 3.50 1.91
CA THR A 68 10.70 4.11 0.88
C THR A 68 11.18 3.71 -0.52
N LEU A 69 10.35 3.98 -1.53
CA LEU A 69 10.69 3.68 -2.91
C LEU A 69 11.94 4.48 -3.34
N GLU A 70 12.00 5.74 -2.93
CA GLU A 70 13.08 6.69 -3.20
C GLU A 70 14.42 6.18 -2.65
N GLU A 71 14.46 5.76 -1.39
CA GLU A 71 15.65 5.17 -0.77
C GLU A 71 16.13 3.92 -1.52
N ILE A 72 15.18 3.08 -1.96
CA ILE A 72 15.48 1.83 -2.67
C ILE A 72 16.03 2.11 -4.06
N LEU A 73 15.54 3.15 -4.74
CA LEU A 73 16.03 3.56 -6.04
C LEU A 73 17.48 4.07 -5.99
N LEU A 74 17.91 4.61 -4.84
CA LEU A 74 19.29 5.03 -4.61
C LEU A 74 20.20 3.84 -4.22
N GLU A 75 19.72 2.95 -3.35
CA GLU A 75 20.54 1.85 -2.80
C GLU A 75 20.54 0.57 -3.65
N LYS A 76 19.60 0.44 -4.59
CA LYS A 76 19.45 -0.69 -5.52
C LYS A 76 19.32 -2.07 -4.84
N ARG A 77 18.84 -2.12 -3.60
CA ARG A 77 18.59 -3.36 -2.86
C ARG A 77 17.35 -3.24 -1.99
N CYS A 78 16.37 -4.11 -2.20
CA CYS A 78 15.30 -4.31 -1.23
C CYS A 78 14.55 -5.62 -1.49
N ARG A 79 13.78 -6.03 -0.46
CA ARG A 79 12.75 -7.06 -0.60
C ARG A 79 11.34 -6.45 -0.61
N LEU A 80 11.15 -5.33 0.08
CA LEU A 80 9.88 -4.63 0.26
C LEU A 80 10.15 -3.13 0.26
N PHE A 81 9.16 -2.36 -0.15
CA PHE A 81 9.09 -0.92 0.13
C PHE A 81 7.76 -0.54 0.76
N CYS A 82 7.76 0.58 1.48
CA CYS A 82 6.57 1.21 2.03
C CYS A 82 6.69 2.73 1.79
N SER A 83 5.90 3.29 0.89
CA SER A 83 5.97 4.73 0.55
C SER A 83 4.62 5.28 0.11
N ILE A 84 4.49 6.61 0.14
CA ILE A 84 3.46 7.32 -0.61
C ILE A 84 4.03 7.54 -2.02
N VAL A 85 3.40 6.92 -3.01
CA VAL A 85 3.88 6.89 -4.39
C VAL A 85 2.93 7.70 -5.27
N LYS A 86 3.50 8.62 -6.05
CA LYS A 86 2.78 9.33 -7.09
C LYS A 86 2.72 8.45 -8.35
N LEU A 87 1.52 7.95 -8.65
CA LEU A 87 1.26 7.08 -9.81
C LEU A 87 0.72 7.89 -10.99
N LYS A 88 1.17 7.56 -12.19
CA LYS A 88 0.63 8.07 -13.44
C LYS A 88 -0.80 7.53 -13.68
N PRO A 89 -1.63 8.22 -14.49
CA PRO A 89 -2.95 7.73 -14.88
C PRO A 89 -2.86 6.38 -15.61
N CYS A 90 -3.65 5.40 -15.17
CA CYS A 90 -3.72 4.06 -15.76
C CYS A 90 -5.14 3.74 -16.26
N LYS A 91 -5.44 4.11 -17.52
CA LYS A 91 -6.77 3.89 -18.12
C LYS A 91 -7.08 2.41 -18.39
N GLU A 92 -6.05 1.59 -18.60
CA GLU A 92 -6.18 0.15 -18.86
C GLU A 92 -6.97 -0.58 -17.77
N ILE A 93 -7.00 -0.06 -16.55
CA ILE A 93 -7.78 -0.62 -15.43
C ILE A 93 -9.28 -0.75 -15.73
N TYR A 94 -9.81 0.04 -16.69
CA TYR A 94 -11.20 -0.01 -17.14
C TYR A 94 -11.42 -0.88 -18.37
N GLU A 95 -10.38 -1.07 -19.18
CA GLU A 95 -10.44 -1.79 -20.45
C GLU A 95 -10.23 -3.29 -20.25
N LYS A 96 -9.50 -3.64 -19.20
CA LYS A 96 -9.11 -5.01 -18.84
C LYS A 96 -10.16 -5.70 -17.98
N GLY A 97 -10.30 -7.01 -18.18
CA GLY A 97 -11.19 -7.86 -17.39
C GLY A 97 -10.66 -8.12 -15.97
N GLU A 98 -11.50 -8.68 -15.11
CA GLU A 98 -11.16 -8.90 -13.69
C GLU A 98 -9.91 -9.76 -13.47
N ASN A 99 -9.62 -10.70 -14.37
CA ASN A 99 -8.48 -11.61 -14.25
C ASN A 99 -7.20 -11.08 -14.93
N ASP A 100 -7.29 -9.96 -15.63
CA ASP A 100 -6.17 -9.40 -16.38
C ASP A 100 -5.19 -8.68 -15.46
N ARG A 101 -3.93 -8.66 -15.91
CA ARG A 101 -2.88 -7.87 -15.27
C ARG A 101 -2.82 -6.49 -15.88
N VAL A 102 -2.57 -5.51 -15.02
CA VAL A 102 -2.34 -4.11 -15.36
C VAL A 102 -1.05 -3.65 -14.68
N VAL A 103 -0.32 -2.79 -15.37
CA VAL A 103 0.91 -2.17 -14.87
C VAL A 103 0.57 -0.75 -14.43
N LEU A 104 0.82 -0.43 -13.17
CA LEU A 104 0.81 0.94 -12.68
C LEU A 104 2.25 1.45 -12.70
N GLU A 105 2.43 2.66 -13.20
CA GLU A 105 3.74 3.30 -13.29
C GLU A 105 3.81 4.46 -12.29
N PRO A 106 4.74 4.42 -11.33
CA PRO A 106 5.14 5.60 -10.59
C PRO A 106 5.69 6.69 -11.52
N GLU A 107 5.59 7.95 -11.11
CA GLU A 107 6.36 9.02 -11.71
C GLU A 107 7.86 8.76 -11.52
N ALA A 108 8.67 9.26 -12.46
CA ALA A 108 10.12 9.11 -12.38
C ALA A 108 10.65 9.86 -11.16
N PHE A 109 11.58 9.23 -10.44
CA PHE A 109 12.26 9.85 -9.31
C PHE A 109 13.50 10.60 -9.81
N GLU A 110 13.59 11.89 -9.48
CA GLU A 110 14.75 12.70 -9.83
C GLU A 110 16.02 12.16 -9.16
N GLY A 111 17.07 11.91 -9.95
CA GLY A 111 18.32 11.33 -9.46
C GLY A 111 18.43 9.81 -9.58
N SER A 112 17.44 9.11 -10.15
CA SER A 112 17.57 7.70 -10.54
C SER A 112 17.24 7.48 -12.01
N GLU A 113 18.07 6.69 -12.69
CA GLU A 113 17.78 6.23 -14.05
C GLU A 113 16.84 5.02 -14.07
N LEU A 114 16.59 4.41 -12.91
CA LEU A 114 15.73 3.23 -12.80
C LEU A 114 14.26 3.61 -12.95
N THR A 115 13.54 2.82 -13.75
CA THR A 115 12.08 2.89 -13.84
C THR A 115 11.43 1.86 -12.93
N VAL A 116 10.19 2.12 -12.52
CA VAL A 116 9.45 1.24 -11.60
C VAL A 116 8.13 0.82 -12.25
N GLU A 117 7.75 -0.43 -12.06
CA GLU A 117 6.44 -0.94 -12.42
C GLU A 117 5.80 -1.67 -11.24
N LEU A 118 4.51 -1.42 -11.03
CA LEU A 118 3.68 -2.13 -10.07
C LEU A 118 2.69 -3.01 -10.82
N HIS A 119 2.85 -4.33 -10.71
CA HIS A 119 2.02 -5.29 -11.43
C HIS A 119 0.86 -5.73 -10.55
N ILE A 120 -0.37 -5.41 -10.96
CA ILE A 120 -1.60 -5.75 -10.23
C ILE A 120 -2.55 -6.58 -11.09
N THR A 121 -3.49 -7.27 -10.43
CA THR A 121 -4.65 -7.90 -11.08
C THR A 121 -5.88 -7.03 -10.82
N VAL A 122 -6.65 -6.72 -11.86
CA VAL A 122 -7.78 -5.77 -11.79
C VAL A 122 -8.82 -6.18 -10.75
N GLY A 123 -9.18 -7.46 -10.69
CA GLY A 123 -10.21 -8.00 -9.77
C GLY A 123 -9.85 -7.92 -8.29
N ARG A 124 -8.62 -7.51 -7.93
CA ARG A 124 -8.21 -7.23 -6.54
C ARG A 124 -8.43 -5.78 -6.12
N VAL A 125 -8.82 -4.90 -7.05
CA VAL A 125 -9.19 -3.52 -6.75
C VAL A 125 -10.66 -3.53 -6.33
N THR A 126 -10.91 -3.42 -5.04
CA THR A 126 -12.24 -3.58 -4.43
C THR A 126 -13.03 -2.28 -4.36
N GLY A 127 -12.35 -1.13 -4.32
CA GLY A 127 -12.99 0.19 -4.25
C GLY A 127 -13.21 0.82 -5.63
N SER A 128 -14.46 1.21 -5.95
CA SER A 128 -14.78 1.99 -7.14
C SER A 128 -14.04 3.34 -7.17
N THR A 129 -13.86 3.95 -5.99
CA THR A 129 -13.08 5.17 -5.81
C THR A 129 -11.60 4.93 -6.13
N LEU A 130 -10.99 3.87 -5.58
CA LEU A 130 -9.59 3.55 -5.90
C LEU A 130 -9.41 3.29 -7.40
N LYS A 131 -10.30 2.49 -8.00
CA LYS A 131 -10.26 2.22 -9.45
C LYS A 131 -10.30 3.52 -10.26
N THR A 132 -11.12 4.48 -9.84
CA THR A 132 -11.25 5.79 -10.48
C THR A 132 -10.02 6.65 -10.35
N GLU A 133 -9.46 6.72 -9.16
CA GLU A 133 -8.26 7.52 -8.92
C GLU A 133 -7.03 6.89 -9.58
N LEU A 134 -6.91 5.55 -9.62
CA LEU A 134 -5.86 4.88 -10.41
C LEU A 134 -5.98 5.21 -11.92
N GLY A 135 -7.20 5.34 -12.44
CA GLY A 135 -7.44 5.79 -13.81
C GLY A 135 -7.01 7.23 -14.09
N ARG A 136 -6.96 8.07 -13.06
CA ARG A 136 -6.58 9.50 -13.12
C ARG A 136 -5.14 9.77 -12.71
N GLY A 137 -4.51 8.85 -11.99
CA GLY A 137 -3.23 9.09 -11.33
C GLY A 137 -3.39 9.91 -10.05
N GLY A 138 -2.37 9.92 -9.21
CA GLY A 138 -2.44 10.56 -7.90
C GLY A 138 -1.46 9.96 -6.90
N ASN A 139 -1.64 10.29 -5.62
CA ASN A 139 -0.78 9.82 -4.54
C ASN A 139 -1.46 8.67 -3.80
N PHE A 140 -0.75 7.57 -3.65
CA PHE A 140 -1.26 6.37 -3.02
C PHE A 140 -0.26 5.85 -2.00
N ALA A 141 -0.74 5.39 -0.85
CA ALA A 141 0.07 4.58 0.03
C ALA A 141 0.26 3.21 -0.62
N VAL A 142 1.51 2.82 -0.84
CA VAL A 142 1.86 1.56 -1.48
C VAL A 142 2.85 0.81 -0.60
N ILE A 143 2.51 -0.45 -0.33
CA ILE A 143 3.45 -1.43 0.22
C ILE A 143 3.60 -2.52 -0.85
N ALA A 144 4.81 -2.76 -1.33
CA ALA A 144 5.02 -3.72 -2.40
C ALA A 144 6.28 -4.55 -2.21
N GLU A 145 6.23 -5.79 -2.70
CA GLU A 145 7.32 -6.76 -2.67
C GLU A 145 8.08 -6.73 -3.98
N TYR A 146 9.41 -6.71 -3.90
CA TYR A 146 10.28 -6.81 -5.06
C TYR A 146 10.04 -8.15 -5.78
N PHE A 147 9.86 -8.09 -7.09
CA PHE A 147 9.68 -9.28 -7.92
C PHE A 147 10.91 -9.58 -8.76
N VAL A 148 11.30 -8.66 -9.64
CA VAL A 148 12.41 -8.84 -10.57
C VAL A 148 12.93 -7.49 -11.08
N SER A 149 14.17 -7.47 -11.56
CA SER A 149 14.72 -6.36 -12.34
C SER A 149 15.03 -6.82 -13.76
N LYS A 150 14.69 -5.98 -14.75
CA LYS A 150 14.95 -6.23 -16.16
C LYS A 150 15.18 -4.89 -16.88
N ASP A 151 16.21 -4.77 -17.70
CA ASP A 151 16.43 -3.61 -18.59
C ASP A 151 16.26 -2.24 -17.90
N ASN A 152 16.94 -2.03 -16.76
CA ASN A 152 16.88 -0.80 -15.95
C ASN A 152 15.48 -0.49 -15.36
N LYS A 153 14.66 -1.51 -15.20
CA LYS A 153 13.33 -1.45 -14.61
C LYS A 153 13.25 -2.37 -13.41
N LEU A 154 12.64 -1.88 -12.34
CA LEU A 154 12.31 -2.65 -11.14
C LEU A 154 10.81 -2.96 -11.15
N ILE A 155 10.48 -4.24 -11.06
CA ILE A 155 9.09 -4.70 -11.02
C ILE A 155 8.76 -5.13 -9.60
N PHE A 156 7.64 -4.63 -9.09
CA PHE A 156 7.11 -4.95 -7.78
C PHE A 156 5.69 -5.50 -7.87
N HIS A 157 5.35 -6.36 -6.91
CA HIS A 157 4.00 -6.82 -6.68
C HIS A 157 3.42 -6.13 -5.45
N PRO A 158 2.41 -5.25 -5.62
CA PRO A 158 1.77 -4.60 -4.49
C PRO A 158 1.13 -5.61 -3.53
N LEU A 159 1.27 -5.31 -2.24
CA LEU A 159 0.59 -5.95 -1.13
C LEU A 159 -0.61 -5.13 -0.69
N VAL A 160 -0.43 -3.80 -0.63
CA VAL A 160 -1.47 -2.82 -0.31
C VAL A 160 -1.34 -1.66 -1.30
N ILE A 161 -2.48 -1.19 -1.80
CA ILE A 161 -2.64 0.15 -2.40
C ILE A 161 -3.87 0.79 -1.78
N GLY A 162 -3.72 2.02 -1.31
CA GLY A 162 -4.82 2.76 -0.69
C GLY A 162 -4.58 4.25 -0.65
N PHE A 163 -5.57 4.96 -0.12
CA PHE A 163 -5.48 6.39 0.08
C PHE A 163 -4.76 6.66 1.41
N PRO A 164 -3.69 7.48 1.40
CA PRO A 164 -3.04 7.91 2.63
C PRO A 164 -3.87 8.98 3.34
N TYR A 165 -4.01 8.84 4.66
CA TYR A 165 -4.61 9.83 5.56
C TYR A 165 -3.70 10.03 6.76
N ILE A 166 -3.65 11.25 7.27
CA ILE A 166 -3.02 11.54 8.55
C ILE A 166 -4.12 11.69 9.59
N GLU A 167 -4.10 10.81 10.60
CA GLU A 167 -4.95 10.92 11.78
C GLU A 167 -4.20 11.69 12.87
N ASN A 168 -4.82 12.76 13.35
CA ASN A 168 -4.44 13.35 14.62
C ASN A 168 -4.93 12.42 15.76
N ILE A 169 -4.01 11.84 16.53
CA ILE A 169 -4.34 10.85 17.56
C ILE A 169 -5.14 11.46 18.72
N GLU A 170 -5.01 12.75 18.96
CA GLU A 170 -5.70 13.45 20.06
C GLU A 170 -7.14 13.81 19.69
N THR A 171 -7.39 14.19 18.43
CA THR A 171 -8.70 14.65 17.97
C THR A 171 -9.47 13.64 17.12
N GLY A 172 -8.78 12.64 16.56
CA GLY A 172 -9.31 11.71 15.56
C GLY A 172 -9.55 12.34 14.18
N GLU A 173 -9.11 13.59 13.97
CA GLU A 173 -9.29 14.28 12.71
C GLU A 173 -8.41 13.68 11.62
N LEU A 174 -9.00 13.44 10.44
CA LEU A 174 -8.30 12.91 9.27
C LEU A 174 -8.00 14.04 8.29
N SER A 175 -6.72 14.23 7.98
CA SER A 175 -6.28 15.16 6.95
C SER A 175 -5.79 14.41 5.72
N TRP A 176 -6.25 14.85 4.55
CA TRP A 176 -5.75 14.38 3.25
C TRP A 176 -4.56 15.26 2.86
N THR A 177 -3.37 14.90 3.32
CA THR A 177 -2.14 15.65 3.02
C THR A 177 -1.15 14.76 2.31
N LEU A 178 -0.66 15.25 1.17
CA LEU A 178 0.55 14.79 0.50
C LEU A 178 1.71 14.81 1.49
N TYR A 179 2.17 13.64 1.96
CA TYR A 179 3.32 13.55 2.86
C TYR A 179 4.42 12.74 2.17
N SER A 180 5.48 13.42 1.74
CA SER A 180 6.69 12.81 1.18
C SER A 180 7.69 12.34 2.25
N ASP A 181 7.47 12.72 3.52
CA ASP A 181 8.53 12.69 4.53
C ASP A 181 8.25 11.63 5.61
N PHE A 182 8.14 10.36 5.20
CA PHE A 182 7.82 9.21 6.08
C PHE A 182 8.70 9.11 7.35
N TYR A 183 9.92 9.65 7.37
CA TYR A 183 10.86 9.48 8.49
C TYR A 183 10.95 10.64 9.50
N ASN A 184 10.27 11.77 9.30
CA ASN A 184 10.38 12.91 10.23
C ASN A 184 9.32 12.94 11.34
N LEU A 185 8.33 12.06 11.33
CA LEU A 185 7.30 11.95 12.38
C LEU A 185 7.47 10.68 13.22
N SER A 186 8.64 10.52 13.85
CA SER A 186 8.88 9.80 15.11
C SER A 186 10.36 9.94 15.51
N LEU A 187 10.88 11.17 15.62
CA LEU A 187 11.94 11.46 16.58
C LEU A 187 11.25 12.28 17.69
N TYR A 188 11.23 11.69 18.88
CA TYR A 188 10.58 12.10 20.15
C TYR A 188 9.19 11.52 20.43
#